data_AF-A0A2A5V4C8-F1
#
_entry.id   AF-A0A2A5V4C8-F1
#
_cell.length_a   1.000
_cell.length_b   1.000
_cell.length_c   1.000
_cell.angle_alpha   90.00
_cell.angle_beta   90.00
_cell.angle_gamma   90.00
#
_symmetry.space_group_name_H-M   'P 1'
#
loop_
_entity.id
_entity.type
_entity.pdbx_description
1 polymer ?
#
loop_
_entity_poly.entity_id
_entity_poly.type
_entity_poly.pdbx_seq_one_letter_code
_entity_poly.pdbx_strand_id
1 'polypeptide(L)'
;MYLYFFFISFSLVGYGFLVGKLLNIKSSSIGIYGILGITFACSFSFLSSIFFSHGIFFNLFFWIVGLIFIFIFSKKVPDLKKEIIPFFIVFFILIIFITVGKNHDDFPYYHFPYTVFLTEFSHPIGFGQFNNGFRSPSSIFFLSSMFHLPVVGVYLFHISSALILGFSNLVLINFILNKKFFDESRYINFLSLISFVFINIFFYRLAEHGTDRSGMILTIICLILFIYLINCKQNYENLYLMKFLIIIICFVATIKPFYLINLPILFLFLFYQNTIDFFLKLFFSKTFFYCIILLIFTIFFTFINSGCLVYPATFLCFENFSWSLSNEEIDKVNIWFELWSKGGANPNYIVENRLDYIANFNWLANWLDIYFFNKVSDYLAGLFFLIFIIFLSFYKKEKNKLYDVRFISVYFFIFLLFCEWFLKHPSLRYGGYHLIALMVFIPLSIYLSKFKFIFKDFTNRAFLIITVTLLIFILRNGIRLNDEFMKYNYNPLINTNYKFIGGDKNFYLRYNNHFKKFETEYPWFNFLGKKIYITILNN
;
A
#
# COMPACT_ATOMS: atom_id res chain seq x y z
N MET A 1 17.27 15.64 0.45
CA MET A 1 16.13 14.72 0.20
C MET A 1 16.54 13.46 -0.55
N TYR A 2 17.07 13.55 -1.78
CA TYR A 2 17.33 12.38 -2.65
C TYR A 2 18.35 11.38 -2.10
N LEU A 3 19.44 11.84 -1.48
CA LEU A 3 20.39 10.94 -0.81
C LEU A 3 19.74 10.15 0.33
N TYR A 4 18.87 10.79 1.11
CA TYR A 4 18.10 10.09 2.15
C TYR A 4 17.13 9.07 1.57
N PHE A 5 16.51 9.35 0.42
CA PHE A 5 15.65 8.39 -0.26
C PHE A 5 16.41 7.11 -0.63
N PHE A 6 17.61 7.23 -1.22
CA PHE A 6 18.46 6.07 -1.48
C PHE A 6 18.93 5.38 -0.19
N PHE A 7 19.40 6.15 0.79
CA PHE A 7 19.84 5.64 2.08
C PHE A 7 18.76 4.79 2.78
N ILE A 8 17.52 5.30 2.84
CA ILE A 8 16.36 4.59 3.40
C ILE A 8 16.05 3.34 2.57
N SER A 9 16.02 3.45 1.23
CA SER A 9 15.73 2.30 0.37
C SER A 9 16.74 1.16 0.54
N PHE A 10 18.04 1.46 0.64
CA PHE A 10 19.05 0.46 0.96
C PHE A 10 18.83 -0.13 2.35
N SER A 11 18.63 0.71 3.36
CA SER A 11 18.44 0.26 4.74
C SER A 11 17.23 -0.67 4.88
N LEU A 12 16.13 -0.41 4.18
CA LEU A 12 14.98 -1.30 4.08
C LEU A 12 15.35 -2.66 3.47
N VAL A 13 16.15 -2.71 2.41
CA VAL A 13 16.66 -3.98 1.86
C VAL A 13 17.47 -4.75 2.92
N GLY A 14 18.27 -4.08 3.73
CA GLY A 14 19.02 -4.68 4.83
C GLY A 14 18.13 -5.29 5.91
N TYR A 15 17.09 -4.58 6.34
CA TYR A 15 16.05 -5.13 7.21
C TYR A 15 15.30 -6.30 6.56
N GLY A 16 15.06 -6.22 5.25
CA GLY A 16 14.54 -7.31 4.45
C GLY A 16 15.37 -8.58 4.55
N PHE A 17 16.69 -8.46 4.45
CA PHE A 17 17.59 -9.61 4.61
C PHE A 17 17.53 -10.20 6.02
N LEU A 18 17.45 -9.35 7.06
CA LEU A 18 17.26 -9.81 8.44
C LEU A 18 15.96 -10.62 8.57
N VAL A 19 14.83 -10.08 8.11
CA VAL A 19 13.53 -10.76 8.14
C VAL A 19 13.57 -12.06 7.34
N GLY A 20 14.15 -12.02 6.14
CA GLY A 20 14.32 -13.20 5.30
C GLY A 20 15.08 -14.31 6.02
N LYS A 21 16.14 -13.96 6.76
CA LYS A 21 16.87 -14.91 7.61
C LYS A 21 16.02 -15.42 8.78
N LEU A 22 15.34 -14.53 9.51
CA LEU A 22 14.54 -14.89 10.69
C LEU A 22 13.36 -15.83 10.34
N LEU A 23 12.71 -15.57 9.21
CA LEU A 23 11.52 -16.29 8.74
C LEU A 23 11.84 -17.44 7.78
N ASN A 24 13.12 -17.69 7.49
CA ASN A 24 13.58 -18.65 6.48
C ASN A 24 12.87 -18.41 5.13
N ILE A 25 13.02 -17.21 4.56
CA ILE A 25 12.57 -16.79 3.24
C ILE A 25 13.82 -16.46 2.40
N LYS A 26 14.01 -17.19 1.31
CA LYS A 26 15.09 -16.94 0.35
C LYS A 26 14.48 -16.48 -0.98
N SER A 27 15.04 -15.42 -1.53
CA SER A 27 14.70 -14.91 -2.85
C SER A 27 15.95 -14.31 -3.49
N SER A 28 15.99 -14.22 -4.81
CA SER A 28 16.98 -13.40 -5.51
C SER A 28 16.54 -11.94 -5.60
N SER A 29 15.23 -11.64 -5.52
CA SER A 29 14.68 -10.32 -5.82
C SER A 29 14.90 -9.31 -4.69
N ILE A 30 15.56 -8.19 -5.00
CA ILE A 30 15.69 -7.04 -4.08
C ILE A 30 14.33 -6.46 -3.74
N GLY A 31 13.37 -6.47 -4.68
CA GLY A 31 12.00 -6.01 -4.45
C GLY A 31 11.30 -6.75 -3.31
N ILE A 32 11.45 -8.09 -3.26
CA ILE A 32 10.88 -8.91 -2.18
C ILE A 32 11.48 -8.52 -0.84
N TYR A 33 12.81 -8.38 -0.76
CA TYR A 33 13.45 -7.97 0.48
C TYR A 33 13.12 -6.53 0.88
N GLY A 34 12.99 -5.60 -0.06
CA GLY A 34 12.56 -4.25 0.24
C GLY A 34 11.16 -4.18 0.85
N ILE A 35 10.20 -4.96 0.33
CA ILE A 35 8.86 -5.07 0.91
C ILE A 35 8.93 -5.70 2.32
N LEU A 36 9.70 -6.78 2.51
CA LEU A 36 9.91 -7.36 3.86
C LEU A 36 10.56 -6.36 4.83
N GLY A 37 11.44 -5.48 4.33
CA GLY A 37 12.03 -4.38 5.08
C GLY A 37 10.99 -3.36 5.52
N ILE A 38 10.07 -2.99 4.62
CA ILE A 38 8.95 -2.10 4.92
C ILE A 38 8.07 -2.71 6.01
N THR A 39 7.70 -3.99 5.89
CA THR A 39 6.85 -4.63 6.90
C THR A 39 7.55 -4.66 8.26
N PHE A 40 8.86 -4.90 8.29
CA PHE A 40 9.65 -4.86 9.53
C PHE A 40 9.73 -3.46 10.13
N ALA A 41 10.01 -2.43 9.32
CA ALA A 41 10.04 -1.05 9.79
C ALA A 41 8.67 -0.62 10.35
N CYS A 42 7.57 -1.08 9.76
CA CYS A 42 6.22 -0.87 10.31
C CYS A 42 6.03 -1.58 11.65
N SER A 43 6.35 -2.89 11.74
CA SER A 43 6.24 -3.64 13.00
C SER A 43 7.07 -3.01 14.12
N PHE A 44 8.30 -2.59 13.79
CA PHE A 44 9.19 -1.93 14.72
C PHE A 44 8.62 -0.58 15.17
N SER A 45 8.17 0.24 14.21
CA SER A 45 7.57 1.54 14.48
C SER A 45 6.30 1.44 15.33
N PHE A 46 5.47 0.41 15.14
CA PHE A 46 4.33 0.15 16.01
C PHE A 46 4.79 -0.06 17.46
N LEU A 47 5.72 -0.99 17.66
CA LEU A 47 6.23 -1.31 19.00
C LEU A 47 6.92 -0.11 19.66
N SER A 48 7.79 0.60 18.95
CA SER A 48 8.56 1.70 19.51
C SER A 48 7.71 2.92 19.85
N SER A 49 6.68 3.21 19.05
CA SER A 49 5.82 4.38 19.27
C SER A 49 5.08 4.37 20.61
N ILE A 50 4.89 3.20 21.22
CA ILE A 50 4.27 3.06 22.54
C ILE A 50 5.16 3.72 23.62
N PHE A 51 6.49 3.64 23.47
CA PHE A 51 7.44 4.00 24.52
C PHE A 51 8.33 5.21 24.19
N PHE A 52 8.52 5.47 22.91
CA PHE A 52 9.47 6.45 22.42
C PHE A 52 8.85 7.30 21.31
N SER A 53 9.18 8.59 21.30
CA SER A 53 8.96 9.43 20.14
C SER A 53 9.99 9.10 19.07
N HIS A 54 9.55 9.11 17.81
CA HIS A 54 10.40 8.88 16.63
C HIS A 54 11.17 10.16 16.26
N GLY A 55 11.99 10.63 17.20
CA GLY A 55 12.86 11.78 17.03
C GLY A 55 14.02 11.51 16.07
N ILE A 56 14.76 12.57 15.75
CA ILE A 56 15.85 12.54 14.76
C ILE A 56 16.90 11.47 15.06
N PHE A 57 17.37 11.40 16.32
CA PHE A 57 18.42 10.45 16.71
C PHE A 57 17.94 9.00 16.67
N PHE A 58 16.72 8.74 17.14
CA PHE A 58 16.11 7.41 17.12
C PHE A 58 16.01 6.88 15.69
N ASN A 59 15.48 7.69 14.79
CA ASN A 59 15.32 7.34 13.39
C ASN A 59 16.66 7.16 12.68
N LEU A 60 17.61 8.07 12.90
CA LEU A 60 18.93 7.96 12.29
C LEU A 60 19.63 6.66 12.71
N PHE A 61 19.58 6.32 14.01
CA PHE A 61 20.11 5.06 14.52
C PHE A 61 19.46 3.85 13.85
N PHE A 62 18.13 3.83 13.76
CA PHE A 62 17.39 2.77 13.07
C PHE A 62 17.90 2.59 11.63
N TRP A 63 17.92 3.64 10.81
CA TRP A 63 18.34 3.49 9.42
C TRP A 63 19.82 3.10 9.25
N ILE A 64 20.72 3.52 10.15
CA ILE A 64 22.12 3.06 10.16
C ILE A 64 22.19 1.56 10.43
N VAL A 65 21.42 1.04 11.39
CA VAL A 65 21.37 -0.40 11.70
C VAL A 65 20.92 -1.21 10.49
N GLY A 66 19.90 -0.75 9.75
CA GLY A 66 19.47 -1.43 8.53
C GLY A 66 20.55 -1.45 7.44
N LEU A 67 21.35 -0.39 7.27
CA LEU A 67 22.50 -0.42 6.37
C LEU A 67 23.54 -1.46 6.78
N ILE A 68 23.85 -1.57 8.07
CA ILE A 68 24.79 -2.57 8.59
C ILE A 68 24.32 -3.98 8.21
N PHE A 69 23.01 -4.26 8.27
CA PHE A 69 22.47 -5.56 7.87
C PHE A 69 22.65 -5.89 6.39
N ILE A 70 22.71 -4.90 5.49
CA ILE A 70 23.06 -5.14 4.09
C ILE A 70 24.46 -5.76 4.00
N PHE A 71 25.44 -5.16 4.67
CA PHE A 71 26.82 -5.64 4.62
C PHE A 71 26.98 -7.02 5.24
N ILE A 72 26.25 -7.31 6.33
CA ILE A 72 26.30 -8.60 7.02
C ILE A 72 25.65 -9.73 6.20
N PHE A 73 24.52 -9.46 5.55
CA PHE A 73 23.70 -10.52 4.94
C PHE A 73 23.76 -10.59 3.41
N SER A 74 24.22 -9.55 2.70
CA SER A 74 24.27 -9.51 1.23
C SER A 74 24.99 -10.70 0.59
N LYS A 75 26.11 -11.16 1.18
CA LYS A 75 26.87 -12.32 0.69
C LYS A 75 26.09 -13.63 0.68
N LYS A 76 24.97 -13.71 1.42
CA LYS A 76 24.13 -14.91 1.55
C LYS A 76 22.93 -14.91 0.60
N VAL A 77 22.74 -13.84 -0.18
CA VAL A 77 21.60 -13.70 -1.09
C VAL A 77 22.03 -14.14 -2.49
N PRO A 78 21.38 -15.15 -3.08
CA PRO A 78 21.74 -15.66 -4.39
C PRO A 78 21.50 -14.60 -5.48
N ASP A 79 22.40 -14.51 -6.45
CA ASP A 79 22.28 -13.66 -7.64
C ASP A 79 22.05 -12.15 -7.40
N LEU A 80 22.27 -11.66 -6.17
CA LEU A 80 21.98 -10.27 -5.77
C LEU A 80 22.57 -9.21 -6.72
N LYS A 81 23.75 -9.48 -7.30
CA LYS A 81 24.44 -8.56 -8.22
C LYS A 81 23.60 -8.21 -9.45
N LYS A 82 22.76 -9.12 -9.94
CA LYS A 82 21.90 -8.90 -11.12
C LYS A 82 20.77 -7.92 -10.85
N GLU A 83 20.35 -7.78 -9.60
CA GLU A 83 19.23 -6.93 -9.19
C GLU A 83 19.66 -5.49 -8.85
N ILE A 84 20.96 -5.23 -8.67
CA ILE A 84 21.47 -3.91 -8.30
C ILE A 84 21.17 -2.87 -9.38
N ILE A 85 21.36 -3.22 -10.66
CA ILE A 85 21.11 -2.30 -11.77
C ILE A 85 19.61 -1.95 -11.88
N PRO A 86 18.68 -2.93 -11.92
CA PRO A 86 17.24 -2.63 -11.84
C PRO A 86 16.86 -1.76 -10.65
N PHE A 87 17.43 -2.02 -9.47
CA PHE A 87 17.20 -1.22 -8.27
C PHE A 87 17.57 0.25 -8.50
N PHE A 88 18.79 0.54 -8.97
CA PHE A 88 19.20 1.93 -9.23
C PHE A 88 18.34 2.60 -10.30
N ILE A 89 18.00 1.90 -11.39
CA ILE A 89 17.14 2.45 -12.46
C ILE A 89 15.77 2.84 -11.89
N VAL A 90 15.10 1.93 -11.17
CA VAL A 90 13.76 2.19 -10.62
C VAL A 90 13.79 3.33 -9.62
N PHE A 91 14.72 3.31 -8.66
CA PHE A 91 14.79 4.36 -7.63
C PHE A 91 15.27 5.71 -8.17
N PHE A 92 16.10 5.72 -9.22
CA PHE A 92 16.47 6.96 -9.91
C PHE A 92 15.27 7.58 -10.61
N ILE A 93 14.47 6.78 -11.33
CA ILE A 93 13.24 7.27 -11.97
C ILE A 93 12.26 7.80 -10.92
N LEU A 94 12.17 7.17 -9.74
CA LEU A 94 11.30 7.64 -8.66
C LEU A 94 11.72 8.98 -8.04
N ILE A 95 12.90 9.53 -8.34
CA ILE A 95 13.26 10.89 -7.91
C ILE A 95 12.22 11.90 -8.40
N ILE A 96 11.85 11.86 -9.69
CA ILE A 96 10.86 12.81 -10.25
C ILE A 96 9.48 12.65 -9.60
N PHE A 97 9.19 11.44 -9.10
CA PHE A 97 7.93 11.10 -8.45
C PHE A 97 7.83 11.64 -7.03
N ILE A 98 8.92 11.57 -6.25
CA ILE A 98 8.95 12.09 -4.86
C ILE A 98 9.10 13.60 -4.78
N THR A 99 9.60 14.24 -5.85
CA THR A 99 9.64 15.69 -5.97
C THR A 99 8.21 16.21 -6.16
N VAL A 100 7.64 16.82 -5.12
CA VAL A 100 6.23 17.22 -5.09
C VAL A 100 6.09 18.54 -4.34
N GLY A 101 5.45 19.52 -4.95
CA GLY A 101 5.08 20.79 -4.31
C GLY A 101 3.81 20.69 -3.48
N LYS A 102 2.78 19.97 -3.98
CA LYS A 102 1.49 19.74 -3.29
C LYS A 102 1.31 18.26 -2.96
N ASN A 103 1.25 17.92 -1.67
CA ASN A 103 0.96 16.57 -1.20
C ASN A 103 -0.49 16.13 -1.45
N HIS A 104 -0.79 14.88 -1.08
CA HIS A 104 -2.11 14.30 -1.11
C HIS A 104 -3.14 15.13 -0.32
N ASP A 105 -4.41 15.15 -0.74
CA ASP A 105 -5.43 16.03 -0.16
C ASP A 105 -5.69 15.73 1.33
N ASP A 106 -5.64 14.45 1.72
CA ASP A 106 -5.74 14.02 3.13
C ASP A 106 -4.48 14.30 3.98
N PHE A 107 -3.37 14.68 3.34
CA PHE A 107 -2.09 14.90 4.00
C PHE A 107 -2.15 16.01 5.07
N PRO A 108 -2.62 17.24 4.77
CA PRO A 108 -2.86 18.28 5.78
C PRO A 108 -3.88 17.88 6.85
N TYR A 109 -4.89 17.09 6.47
CA TYR A 109 -6.02 16.81 7.34
C TYR A 109 -5.63 15.85 8.48
N TYR A 110 -5.04 14.71 8.16
CA TYR A 110 -4.69 13.71 9.18
C TYR A 110 -3.41 12.89 8.92
N HIS A 111 -2.88 12.77 7.68
CA HIS A 111 -1.66 11.97 7.50
C HIS A 111 -0.45 12.65 8.16
N PHE A 112 -0.21 13.92 7.82
CA PHE A 112 0.91 14.67 8.39
C PHE A 112 0.74 14.87 9.89
N PRO A 113 -0.41 15.35 10.42
CA PRO A 113 -0.54 15.60 11.84
C PRO A 113 -0.41 14.33 12.70
N TYR A 114 -0.90 13.17 12.23
CA TYR A 114 -0.66 11.90 12.93
C TYR A 114 0.83 11.53 12.93
N THR A 115 1.47 11.62 11.76
CA THR A 115 2.88 11.26 11.60
C THR A 115 3.80 12.17 12.42
N VAL A 116 3.61 13.49 12.39
CA VAL A 116 4.45 14.44 13.14
C VAL A 116 4.25 14.30 14.65
N PHE A 117 3.04 13.97 15.10
CA PHE A 117 2.76 13.68 16.50
C PHE A 117 3.67 12.57 17.04
N LEU A 118 3.78 11.46 16.29
CA LEU A 118 4.66 10.33 16.66
C LEU A 118 6.15 10.70 16.75
N THR A 119 6.58 11.81 16.14
CA THR A 119 7.99 12.25 16.21
C THR A 119 8.30 13.08 17.44
N GLU A 120 7.28 13.63 18.09
CA GLU A 120 7.43 14.47 19.27
C GLU A 120 7.03 13.73 20.55
N PHE A 121 6.02 12.86 20.49
CA PHE A 121 5.44 12.18 21.64
C PHE A 121 5.43 10.66 21.46
N SER A 122 5.46 9.94 22.59
CA SER A 122 4.95 8.57 22.62
C SER A 122 3.44 8.60 22.39
N HIS A 123 2.93 7.54 21.79
CA HIS A 123 1.52 7.47 21.38
C HIS A 123 0.57 7.47 22.61
N PRO A 124 -0.41 8.40 22.70
CA PRO A 124 -1.35 8.48 23.80
C PRO A 124 -2.58 7.61 23.56
N ILE A 125 -3.25 7.21 24.64
CA ILE A 125 -4.58 6.60 24.57
C ILE A 125 -5.61 7.70 24.23
N GLY A 126 -6.63 7.37 23.45
CA GLY A 126 -7.71 8.26 23.04
C GLY A 126 -7.40 9.15 21.85
N PHE A 127 -6.29 8.93 21.13
CA PHE A 127 -5.83 9.87 20.10
C PHE A 127 -6.87 10.16 19.00
N GLY A 128 -7.81 9.23 18.75
CA GLY A 128 -8.94 9.39 17.84
C GLY A 128 -9.96 10.47 18.22
N GLN A 129 -9.88 11.02 19.44
CA GLN A 129 -10.70 12.15 19.89
C GLN A 129 -10.34 13.44 19.13
N PHE A 130 -9.08 13.63 18.76
CA PHE A 130 -8.65 14.86 18.06
C PHE A 130 -9.10 14.95 16.59
N ASN A 131 -9.26 13.81 15.92
CA ASN A 131 -9.61 13.78 14.50
C ASN A 131 -10.19 12.42 14.08
N ASN A 132 -11.22 12.43 13.22
CA ASN A 132 -11.82 11.21 12.66
C ASN A 132 -10.79 10.31 11.96
N GLY A 133 -9.82 10.89 11.25
CA GLY A 133 -8.75 10.18 10.57
C GLY A 133 -7.73 9.51 11.50
N PHE A 134 -7.72 9.84 12.79
CA PHE A 134 -6.83 9.21 13.78
C PHE A 134 -7.45 7.94 14.38
N ARG A 135 -8.76 7.76 14.28
CA ARG A 135 -9.51 6.64 14.90
C ARG A 135 -9.09 5.27 14.36
N SER A 136 -8.68 5.20 13.09
CA SER A 136 -8.11 4.00 12.48
C SER A 136 -6.83 4.35 11.72
N PRO A 137 -5.67 4.29 12.40
CA PRO A 137 -4.42 4.76 11.82
C PRO A 137 -3.86 3.74 10.82
N SER A 138 -3.28 4.24 9.73
CA SER A 138 -2.57 3.41 8.77
C SER A 138 -1.18 3.05 9.28
N SER A 139 -0.72 1.82 9.04
CA SER A 139 0.69 1.43 9.25
C SER A 139 1.68 2.33 8.49
N ILE A 140 1.24 2.96 7.39
CA ILE A 140 2.04 3.93 6.64
C ILE A 140 2.37 5.18 7.47
N PHE A 141 1.51 5.62 8.40
CA PHE A 141 1.80 6.80 9.23
C PHE A 141 2.91 6.53 10.24
N PHE A 142 2.91 5.32 10.80
CA PHE A 142 3.97 4.81 11.66
C PHE A 142 5.29 4.75 10.87
N LEU A 143 5.30 4.10 9.70
CA LEU A 143 6.48 4.08 8.83
C LEU A 143 6.99 5.49 8.50
N SER A 144 6.08 6.40 8.15
CA SER A 144 6.43 7.78 7.76
C SER A 144 7.07 8.55 8.90
N SER A 145 6.70 8.27 10.16
CA SER A 145 7.28 8.94 11.33
C SER A 145 8.75 8.56 11.55
N MET A 146 9.16 7.40 11.04
CA MET A 146 10.56 6.98 11.04
C MET A 146 11.42 7.77 10.04
N PHE A 147 10.83 8.61 9.18
CA PHE A 147 11.57 9.42 8.20
C PHE A 147 11.93 10.82 8.70
N HIS A 148 11.70 11.13 9.97
CA HIS A 148 12.16 12.38 10.56
C HIS A 148 13.67 12.33 10.79
N LEU A 149 14.42 12.99 9.90
CA LEU A 149 15.89 12.88 9.79
C LEU A 149 16.59 14.24 9.83
N PRO A 150 17.90 14.29 10.14
CA PRO A 150 18.64 15.56 10.16
C PRO A 150 18.56 16.28 8.82
N VAL A 151 18.62 17.61 8.85
CA VAL A 151 18.59 18.51 7.67
C VAL A 151 17.25 18.53 6.93
N VAL A 152 16.63 17.38 6.65
CA VAL A 152 15.38 17.29 5.88
C VAL A 152 14.13 17.32 6.76
N GLY A 153 14.23 16.99 8.05
CA GLY A 153 13.10 17.08 8.98
C GLY A 153 11.87 16.31 8.49
N VAL A 154 10.72 16.99 8.44
CA VAL A 154 9.41 16.41 8.08
C VAL A 154 9.18 16.23 6.57
N TYR A 155 10.10 16.71 5.73
CA TYR A 155 9.90 16.76 4.28
C TYR A 155 10.07 15.40 3.57
N LEU A 156 10.25 14.31 4.32
CA LEU A 156 10.27 12.94 3.81
C LEU A 156 9.02 12.14 4.15
N PHE A 157 8.06 12.67 4.91
CA PHE A 157 6.89 11.90 5.38
C PHE A 157 6.02 11.32 4.25
N HIS A 158 6.09 11.86 3.04
CA HIS A 158 5.29 11.41 1.90
C HIS A 158 5.96 10.29 1.07
N ILE A 159 7.21 9.89 1.36
CA ILE A 159 7.95 8.94 0.50
C ILE A 159 7.54 7.48 0.67
N SER A 160 6.76 7.12 1.70
CA SER A 160 6.31 5.74 1.98
C SER A 160 5.70 5.06 0.75
N SER A 161 4.82 5.79 0.05
CA SER A 161 4.14 5.30 -1.16
C SER A 161 5.12 5.09 -2.31
N ALA A 162 6.17 5.92 -2.42
CA ALA A 162 7.23 5.75 -3.40
C ALA A 162 8.10 4.53 -3.12
N LEU A 163 8.40 4.23 -1.85
CA LEU A 163 9.13 3.04 -1.45
C LEU A 163 8.34 1.76 -1.80
N ILE A 164 7.03 1.74 -1.48
CA ILE A 164 6.14 0.62 -1.83
C ILE A 164 6.08 0.44 -3.35
N LEU A 165 5.87 1.53 -4.11
CA LEU A 165 5.85 1.50 -5.58
C LEU A 165 7.18 1.00 -6.16
N GLY A 166 8.32 1.49 -5.67
CA GLY A 166 9.65 1.11 -6.15
C GLY A 166 9.95 -0.36 -5.95
N PHE A 167 9.75 -0.89 -4.75
CA PHE A 167 9.98 -2.32 -4.51
C PHE A 167 8.96 -3.20 -5.22
N SER A 168 7.72 -2.75 -5.37
CA SER A 168 6.69 -3.45 -6.15
C SER A 168 7.08 -3.54 -7.63
N ASN A 169 7.58 -2.45 -8.21
CA ASN A 169 8.11 -2.43 -9.57
C ASN A 169 9.29 -3.40 -9.74
N LEU A 170 10.18 -3.50 -8.75
CA LEU A 170 11.28 -4.49 -8.78
C LEU A 170 10.78 -5.93 -8.73
N VAL A 171 9.76 -6.23 -7.92
CA VAL A 171 9.12 -7.56 -7.91
C VAL A 171 8.54 -7.89 -9.29
N LEU A 172 7.80 -6.96 -9.88
CA LEU A 172 7.17 -7.15 -11.19
C LEU A 172 8.21 -7.30 -12.31
N ILE A 173 9.26 -6.47 -12.33
CA ILE A 173 10.36 -6.59 -13.31
C ILE A 173 11.05 -7.96 -13.20
N ASN A 174 11.34 -8.41 -11.97
CA ASN A 174 11.91 -9.73 -11.75
C ASN A 174 10.98 -10.84 -12.29
N PHE A 175 9.66 -10.73 -12.12
CA PHE A 175 8.71 -11.71 -12.64
C PHE A 175 8.59 -11.68 -14.16
N ILE A 176 8.60 -10.48 -14.77
CA ILE A 176 8.59 -10.29 -16.22
C ILE A 176 9.81 -10.97 -16.85
N LEU A 177 11.00 -10.75 -16.27
CA LEU A 177 12.28 -11.21 -16.82
C LEU A 177 12.71 -12.61 -16.34
N ASN A 178 11.86 -13.33 -15.61
CA ASN A 178 12.19 -14.65 -15.13
C ASN A 178 11.91 -15.72 -16.21
N LYS A 179 12.98 -16.36 -16.70
CA LYS A 179 12.89 -17.43 -17.70
C LYS A 179 12.15 -18.66 -17.19
N LYS A 180 12.33 -19.04 -15.92
CA LYS A 180 11.61 -20.18 -15.32
C LYS A 180 10.10 -19.95 -15.32
N PHE A 181 9.65 -18.75 -14.95
CA PHE A 181 8.24 -18.39 -15.08
C PHE A 181 7.79 -18.41 -16.53
N PHE A 182 8.62 -17.97 -17.47
CA PHE A 182 8.23 -17.99 -18.88
C PHE A 182 8.03 -19.41 -19.42
N ASP A 183 8.85 -20.36 -18.99
CA ASP A 183 8.81 -21.75 -19.44
C ASP A 183 7.68 -22.52 -18.72
N GLU A 184 7.46 -22.30 -17.42
CA GLU A 184 6.49 -23.06 -16.61
C GLU A 184 5.11 -22.39 -16.48
N SER A 185 5.04 -21.06 -16.55
CA SER A 185 3.86 -20.26 -16.17
C SER A 185 3.83 -18.89 -16.87
N ARG A 186 3.97 -18.89 -18.20
CA ARG A 186 4.11 -17.68 -19.02
C ARG A 186 3.05 -16.59 -18.77
N TYR A 187 1.84 -16.99 -18.38
CA TYR A 187 0.78 -16.05 -18.03
C TYR A 187 1.16 -15.13 -16.85
N ILE A 188 2.07 -15.55 -15.96
CA ILE A 188 2.62 -14.71 -14.88
C ILE A 188 3.52 -13.60 -15.43
N ASN A 189 4.36 -13.89 -16.42
CA ASN A 189 5.19 -12.85 -17.06
C ASN A 189 4.29 -11.80 -17.72
N PHE A 190 3.23 -12.24 -18.42
CA PHE A 190 2.24 -11.32 -19.02
C PHE A 190 1.48 -10.53 -17.97
N LEU A 191 0.93 -11.19 -16.94
CA LEU A 191 0.16 -10.53 -15.90
C LEU A 191 1.02 -9.50 -15.14
N SER A 192 2.29 -9.83 -14.90
CA SER A 192 3.25 -8.93 -14.27
C SER A 192 3.58 -7.73 -15.17
N LEU A 193 3.75 -7.93 -16.48
CA LEU A 193 3.99 -6.85 -17.45
C LEU A 193 2.81 -5.89 -17.52
N ILE A 194 1.60 -6.41 -17.70
CA ILE A 194 0.38 -5.60 -17.80
C ILE A 194 0.16 -4.83 -16.50
N SER A 195 0.38 -5.47 -15.35
CA SER A 195 0.29 -4.83 -14.03
C SER A 195 1.35 -3.73 -13.85
N PHE A 196 2.59 -3.95 -14.31
CA PHE A 196 3.64 -2.93 -14.28
C PHE A 196 3.25 -1.70 -15.10
N VAL A 197 2.76 -1.90 -16.33
CA VAL A 197 2.28 -0.80 -17.19
C VAL A 197 1.13 -0.06 -16.52
N PHE A 198 0.15 -0.80 -16.00
CA PHE A 198 -1.00 -0.24 -15.31
C PHE A 198 -0.59 0.62 -14.12
N ILE A 199 0.22 0.09 -13.20
CA ILE A 199 0.62 0.79 -11.98
C ILE A 199 1.35 2.09 -12.34
N ASN A 200 2.30 2.04 -13.28
CA ASN A 200 3.11 3.23 -13.60
C ASN A 200 2.35 4.24 -14.48
N ILE A 201 1.36 3.84 -15.28
CA ILE A 201 0.55 4.80 -16.03
C ILE A 201 -0.55 5.41 -15.16
N PHE A 202 -1.33 4.60 -14.45
CA PHE A 202 -2.50 5.07 -13.71
C PHE A 202 -2.13 5.66 -12.35
N PHE A 203 -1.06 5.17 -11.70
CA PHE A 203 -0.63 5.64 -10.39
C PHE A 203 0.65 6.50 -10.46
N TYR A 204 0.84 7.23 -11.56
CA TYR A 204 2.04 8.05 -11.77
C TYR A 204 2.19 9.25 -10.84
N ARG A 205 1.12 9.74 -10.18
CA ARG A 205 1.13 10.96 -9.37
C ARG A 205 1.11 10.67 -7.88
N LEU A 206 2.17 11.03 -7.14
CA LEU A 206 2.31 10.77 -5.71
C LEU A 206 1.19 11.39 -4.86
N ALA A 207 0.73 12.59 -5.22
CA ALA A 207 -0.38 13.28 -4.54
C ALA A 207 -1.72 12.54 -4.61
N GLU A 208 -1.85 11.48 -5.40
CA GLU A 208 -3.07 10.65 -5.48
C GLU A 208 -2.90 9.28 -4.82
N HIS A 209 -1.71 8.95 -4.29
CA HIS A 209 -1.47 7.66 -3.64
C HIS A 209 -2.20 7.54 -2.32
N GLY A 210 -2.03 8.57 -1.46
CA GLY A 210 -2.44 8.48 -0.05
C GLY A 210 -1.95 7.18 0.56
N THR A 211 -2.82 6.51 1.32
CA THR A 211 -2.60 5.14 1.78
C THR A 211 -3.24 4.11 0.85
N ASP A 212 -4.20 4.50 0.01
CA ASP A 212 -5.05 3.58 -0.74
C ASP A 212 -4.31 2.89 -1.88
N ARG A 213 -3.63 3.63 -2.77
CA ARG A 213 -2.97 3.04 -3.95
C ARG A 213 -1.84 2.09 -3.57
N SER A 214 -1.14 2.37 -2.47
CA SER A 214 -0.11 1.48 -1.92
C SER A 214 -0.68 0.10 -1.58
N GLY A 215 -1.87 0.05 -0.94
CA GLY A 215 -2.58 -1.20 -0.70
C GLY A 215 -2.99 -1.91 -2.00
N MET A 216 -3.50 -1.17 -3.00
CA MET A 216 -3.91 -1.74 -4.29
C MET A 216 -2.75 -2.39 -5.06
N ILE A 217 -1.59 -1.71 -5.11
CA ILE A 217 -0.38 -2.22 -5.76
C ILE A 217 0.04 -3.55 -5.12
N LEU A 218 0.05 -3.61 -3.79
CA LEU A 218 0.40 -4.82 -3.06
C LEU A 218 -0.64 -5.93 -3.24
N THR A 219 -1.94 -5.61 -3.27
CA THR A 219 -3.00 -6.58 -3.59
C THR A 219 -2.83 -7.19 -4.98
N ILE A 220 -2.44 -6.39 -5.99
CA ILE A 220 -2.12 -6.89 -7.33
C ILE A 220 -0.98 -7.92 -7.25
N ILE A 221 0.10 -7.61 -6.52
CA ILE A 221 1.22 -8.55 -6.33
C ILE A 221 0.75 -9.83 -5.62
N CYS A 222 -0.07 -9.70 -4.57
CA CYS A 222 -0.64 -10.85 -3.86
C CYS A 222 -1.42 -11.76 -4.81
N LEU A 223 -2.24 -11.21 -5.70
CA LEU A 223 -3.05 -11.98 -6.63
C LEU A 223 -2.20 -12.64 -7.73
N ILE A 224 -1.16 -11.96 -8.24
CA ILE A 224 -0.19 -12.58 -9.17
C ILE A 224 0.47 -13.78 -8.51
N LEU A 225 0.99 -13.61 -7.29
CA LEU A 225 1.62 -14.67 -6.52
C LEU A 225 0.65 -15.82 -6.20
N PHE A 226 -0.60 -15.49 -5.86
CA PHE A 226 -1.61 -16.49 -5.53
C PHE A 226 -1.90 -17.39 -6.74
N ILE A 227 -2.17 -16.80 -7.91
CA ILE A 227 -2.45 -17.53 -9.16
C ILE A 227 -1.24 -18.39 -9.55
N TYR A 228 -0.02 -17.88 -9.39
CA TYR A 228 1.19 -18.67 -9.62
C TYR A 228 1.23 -19.90 -8.70
N LEU A 229 1.04 -19.71 -7.40
CA LEU A 229 1.19 -20.78 -6.40
C LEU A 229 0.20 -21.93 -6.57
N ILE A 230 -1.06 -21.65 -6.92
CA ILE A 230 -2.08 -22.70 -7.13
C ILE A 230 -1.87 -23.52 -8.42
N ASN A 231 -1.04 -23.02 -9.35
CA ASN A 231 -0.74 -23.64 -10.64
C ASN A 231 0.66 -24.25 -10.73
N CYS A 232 1.57 -23.88 -9.82
CA CYS A 232 2.94 -24.39 -9.82
C CYS A 232 3.03 -25.80 -9.21
N LYS A 233 4.10 -26.53 -9.57
CA LYS A 233 4.45 -27.79 -8.89
C LYS A 233 5.06 -27.50 -7.52
N GLN A 234 4.89 -28.41 -6.57
CA GLN A 234 5.39 -28.23 -5.21
C GLN A 234 6.93 -28.20 -5.17
N ASN A 235 7.52 -27.11 -4.66
CA ASN A 235 8.97 -27.01 -4.39
C ASN A 235 9.26 -26.06 -3.21
N TYR A 236 10.50 -26.03 -2.70
CA TYR A 236 10.89 -25.15 -1.59
C TYR A 236 10.86 -23.66 -1.91
N GLU A 237 11.11 -23.25 -3.16
CA GLU A 237 11.00 -21.85 -3.58
C GLU A 237 9.57 -21.33 -3.46
N ASN A 238 8.59 -22.18 -3.79
CA ASN A 238 7.17 -21.87 -3.72
C ASN A 238 6.70 -21.72 -2.25
N LEU A 239 7.31 -22.44 -1.31
CA LEU A 239 7.10 -22.19 0.12
C LEU A 239 7.60 -20.78 0.53
N TYR A 240 8.74 -20.32 0.01
CA TYR A 240 9.23 -18.96 0.27
C TYR A 240 8.31 -17.89 -0.31
N LEU A 241 7.82 -18.08 -1.54
CA LEU A 241 6.86 -17.17 -2.18
C LEU A 241 5.51 -17.15 -1.45
N MET A 242 5.04 -18.28 -0.94
CA MET A 242 3.80 -18.33 -0.16
C MET A 242 3.93 -17.64 1.20
N LYS A 243 5.07 -17.81 1.89
CA LYS A 243 5.38 -17.03 3.10
C LYS A 243 5.35 -15.52 2.82
N PHE A 244 5.99 -15.11 1.71
CA PHE A 244 6.01 -13.71 1.29
C PHE A 244 4.60 -13.19 0.98
N LEU A 245 3.78 -13.96 0.24
CA LEU A 245 2.38 -13.62 -0.05
C LEU A 245 1.57 -13.39 1.22
N ILE A 246 1.65 -14.28 2.22
CA ILE A 246 0.88 -14.15 3.46
C ILE A 246 1.31 -12.91 4.25
N ILE A 247 2.62 -12.62 4.29
CA ILE A 247 3.14 -11.40 4.90
C ILE A 247 2.57 -10.15 4.21
N ILE A 248 2.56 -10.11 2.86
CA ILE A 248 2.01 -8.96 2.13
C ILE A 248 0.51 -8.82 2.39
N ILE A 249 -0.28 -9.90 2.33
CA ILE A 249 -1.73 -9.81 2.56
C ILE A 249 -2.02 -9.28 3.96
N CYS A 250 -1.33 -9.78 4.99
CA CYS A 250 -1.47 -9.25 6.35
C CYS A 250 -0.99 -7.80 6.45
N PHE A 251 0.09 -7.42 5.76
CA PHE A 251 0.55 -6.04 5.73
C PHE A 251 -0.46 -5.10 5.06
N VAL A 252 -1.08 -5.51 3.94
CA VAL A 252 -2.11 -4.73 3.25
C VAL A 252 -3.32 -4.47 4.16
N ALA A 253 -3.72 -5.45 4.98
CA ALA A 253 -4.73 -5.25 6.00
C ALA A 253 -4.34 -4.20 7.07
N THR A 254 -3.05 -4.02 7.37
CA THR A 254 -2.56 -2.97 8.29
C THR A 254 -2.56 -1.57 7.68
N ILE A 255 -2.59 -1.46 6.35
CA ILE A 255 -2.58 -0.15 5.66
C ILE A 255 -3.93 0.53 5.85
N LYS A 256 -5.03 -0.23 5.73
CA LYS A 256 -6.39 0.29 5.92
C LYS A 256 -7.37 -0.85 6.22
N PRO A 257 -8.36 -0.66 7.11
CA PRO A 257 -9.23 -1.75 7.56
C PRO A 257 -10.02 -2.46 6.46
N PHE A 258 -10.47 -1.75 5.41
CA PHE A 258 -11.27 -2.38 4.35
C PHE A 258 -10.50 -3.49 3.62
N TYR A 259 -9.16 -3.46 3.64
CA TYR A 259 -8.34 -4.53 3.08
C TYR A 259 -8.35 -5.83 3.89
N LEU A 260 -8.95 -5.86 5.08
CA LEU A 260 -9.21 -7.11 5.82
C LEU A 260 -10.02 -8.11 5.00
N ILE A 261 -10.88 -7.64 4.09
CA ILE A 261 -11.68 -8.47 3.18
C ILE A 261 -10.83 -9.32 2.22
N ASN A 262 -9.52 -9.02 2.08
CA ASN A 262 -8.62 -9.82 1.26
C ASN A 262 -8.09 -11.06 1.98
N LEU A 263 -8.10 -11.12 3.32
CA LEU A 263 -7.59 -12.27 4.09
C LEU A 263 -8.26 -13.61 3.74
N PRO A 264 -9.58 -13.69 3.49
CA PRO A 264 -10.25 -14.93 3.13
C PRO A 264 -9.69 -15.64 1.88
N ILE A 265 -8.99 -14.93 0.99
CA ILE A 265 -8.37 -15.55 -0.19
C ILE A 265 -7.37 -16.65 0.21
N LEU A 266 -6.75 -16.54 1.38
CA LEU A 266 -5.80 -17.53 1.88
C LEU A 266 -6.44 -18.91 2.06
N PHE A 267 -7.73 -18.97 2.42
CA PHE A 267 -8.44 -20.24 2.58
C PHE A 267 -8.63 -20.98 1.25
N LEU A 268 -8.55 -20.30 0.10
CA LEU A 268 -8.60 -20.96 -1.20
C LEU A 268 -7.42 -21.94 -1.39
N PHE A 269 -6.29 -21.77 -0.68
CA PHE A 269 -5.18 -22.74 -0.72
C PHE A 269 -5.57 -24.14 -0.22
N LEU A 270 -6.62 -24.25 0.61
CA LEU A 270 -7.13 -25.53 1.10
C LEU A 270 -7.81 -26.36 -0.01
N PHE A 271 -8.27 -25.71 -1.09
CA PHE A 271 -8.92 -26.38 -2.22
C PHE A 271 -7.93 -26.94 -3.24
N TYR A 272 -6.63 -26.71 -3.09
CA TYR A 272 -5.60 -27.11 -4.05
C TYR A 272 -4.58 -28.05 -3.41
N GLN A 273 -4.48 -29.27 -3.94
CA GLN A 273 -3.60 -30.31 -3.42
C GLN A 273 -2.11 -29.93 -3.44
N ASN A 274 -1.69 -29.08 -4.38
CA ASN A 274 -0.29 -28.63 -4.46
C ASN A 274 0.08 -27.62 -3.35
N THR A 275 -0.91 -26.95 -2.75
CA THR A 275 -0.68 -25.87 -1.78
C THR A 275 -1.10 -26.22 -0.36
N ILE A 276 -2.03 -27.16 -0.18
CA ILE A 276 -2.59 -27.51 1.14
C ILE A 276 -1.51 -27.87 2.16
N ASP A 277 -0.57 -28.75 1.82
CA ASP A 277 0.49 -29.19 2.73
C ASP A 277 1.39 -28.03 3.17
N PHE A 278 1.74 -27.15 2.24
CA PHE A 278 2.56 -26.00 2.57
C PHE A 278 1.78 -24.99 3.41
N PHE A 279 0.52 -24.74 3.07
CA PHE A 279 -0.33 -23.81 3.80
C PHE A 279 -0.55 -24.27 5.24
N LEU A 280 -0.81 -25.57 5.46
CA LEU A 280 -0.94 -26.16 6.79
C LEU A 280 0.38 -26.06 7.58
N LYS A 281 1.54 -26.30 6.95
CA LYS A 281 2.87 -26.13 7.58
C LYS A 281 3.18 -24.68 8.00
N LEU A 282 2.43 -23.69 7.49
CA LEU A 282 2.62 -22.31 7.90
C LEU A 282 1.92 -21.97 9.21
N PHE A 283 0.86 -22.67 9.60
CA PHE A 283 0.25 -22.48 10.91
C PHE A 283 1.29 -22.73 12.00
N PHE A 284 1.35 -21.82 13.00
CA PHE A 284 2.34 -21.84 14.08
C PHE A 284 3.81 -21.76 13.63
N SER A 285 4.08 -21.43 12.36
CA SER A 285 5.44 -21.11 11.92
C SER A 285 5.87 -19.71 12.41
N LYS A 286 7.17 -19.40 12.33
CA LYS A 286 7.67 -18.03 12.59
C LYS A 286 6.98 -16.98 11.72
N THR A 287 6.66 -17.33 10.48
CA THR A 287 5.92 -16.44 9.56
C THR A 287 4.51 -16.16 10.06
N PHE A 288 3.82 -17.18 10.59
CA PHE A 288 2.47 -17.02 11.15
C PHE A 288 2.47 -16.08 12.36
N PHE A 289 3.39 -16.29 13.31
CA PHE A 289 3.50 -15.38 14.46
C PHE A 289 3.87 -13.95 14.05
N TYR A 290 4.76 -13.79 13.06
CA TYR A 290 5.08 -12.45 12.51
C TYR A 290 3.85 -11.75 11.92
N CYS A 291 3.00 -12.48 11.19
CA CYS A 291 1.77 -11.95 10.62
C CYS A 291 0.71 -11.62 11.69
N ILE A 292 0.57 -12.47 12.70
CA ILE A 292 -0.31 -12.20 13.85
C ILE A 292 0.12 -10.94 14.58
N ILE A 293 1.41 -10.76 14.83
CA ILE A 293 1.93 -9.55 15.50
C ILE A 293 1.56 -8.29 14.71
N LEU A 294 1.70 -8.30 13.38
CA LEU A 294 1.30 -7.18 12.52
C LEU A 294 -0.19 -6.83 12.65
N LEU A 295 -1.07 -7.85 12.64
CA LEU A 295 -2.51 -7.65 12.77
C LEU A 295 -2.90 -7.18 14.18
N ILE A 296 -2.30 -7.76 15.22
CA ILE A 296 -2.52 -7.37 16.61
C ILE A 296 -2.15 -5.90 16.81
N PHE A 297 -1.02 -5.42 16.28
CA PHE A 297 -0.68 -4.00 16.39
C PHE A 297 -1.73 -3.09 15.75
N THR A 298 -2.26 -3.46 14.59
CA THR A 298 -3.28 -2.66 13.91
C THR A 298 -4.57 -2.59 14.74
N ILE A 299 -5.01 -3.73 15.29
CA ILE A 299 -6.18 -3.81 16.17
C ILE A 299 -5.93 -3.01 17.46
N PHE A 300 -4.75 -3.18 18.06
CA PHE A 300 -4.35 -2.47 19.27
C PHE A 300 -4.39 -0.96 19.09
N PHE A 301 -3.76 -0.42 18.04
CA PHE A 301 -3.74 1.01 17.77
C PHE A 301 -5.12 1.57 17.41
N THR A 302 -5.96 0.80 16.72
CA THR A 302 -7.36 1.20 16.47
C THR A 302 -8.14 1.26 17.79
N PHE A 303 -7.94 0.27 18.67
CA PHE A 303 -8.61 0.20 19.97
C PHE A 303 -8.20 1.33 20.91
N ILE A 304 -6.91 1.58 21.09
CA ILE A 304 -6.48 2.69 21.96
C ILE A 304 -6.83 4.05 21.37
N ASN A 305 -6.98 4.19 20.05
CA ASN A 305 -7.39 5.46 19.45
C ASN A 305 -8.89 5.74 19.58
N SER A 306 -9.74 4.71 19.53
CA SER A 306 -11.19 4.90 19.32
C SER A 306 -12.11 4.09 20.23
N GLY A 307 -11.60 3.09 20.95
CA GLY A 307 -12.39 2.09 21.65
C GLY A 307 -12.87 0.92 20.76
N CYS A 308 -12.52 0.91 19.47
CA CYS A 308 -12.95 -0.12 18.51
C CYS A 308 -11.82 -1.07 18.12
N LEU A 309 -12.10 -2.36 17.99
CA LEU A 309 -11.14 -3.31 17.40
C LEU A 309 -11.02 -3.13 15.88
N VAL A 310 -12.15 -2.84 15.22
CA VAL A 310 -12.22 -2.50 13.80
C VAL A 310 -13.17 -1.32 13.63
N TYR A 311 -12.64 -0.16 13.29
CA TYR A 311 -13.43 1.06 13.11
C TYR A 311 -13.87 1.21 11.63
N PRO A 312 -15.12 1.65 11.32
CA PRO A 312 -16.20 2.08 12.22
C PRO A 312 -17.27 0.97 12.46
N ALA A 313 -16.88 -0.29 12.70
CA ALA A 313 -17.85 -1.36 12.94
C ALA A 313 -18.33 -1.36 14.39
N THR A 314 -19.52 -0.80 14.66
CA THR A 314 -20.06 -0.59 16.03
C THR A 314 -20.13 -1.86 16.87
N PHE A 315 -20.46 -3.02 16.28
CA PHE A 315 -20.49 -4.31 16.99
C PHE A 315 -19.11 -4.81 17.48
N LEU A 316 -18.02 -4.15 17.09
CA LEU A 316 -16.64 -4.41 17.54
C LEU A 316 -16.07 -3.24 18.38
N CYS A 317 -16.92 -2.37 18.90
CA CYS A 317 -16.55 -1.21 19.70
C CYS A 317 -17.01 -1.35 21.16
N PHE A 318 -16.26 -0.73 22.07
CA PHE A 318 -16.51 -0.77 23.50
C PHE A 318 -16.64 0.65 24.06
N GLU A 319 -17.81 1.01 24.59
CA GLU A 319 -18.07 2.36 25.13
C GLU A 319 -17.63 2.53 26.60
N ASN A 320 -17.29 1.46 27.30
CA ASN A 320 -17.06 1.47 28.75
C ASN A 320 -15.76 2.19 29.18
N PHE A 321 -14.93 2.64 28.25
CA PHE A 321 -13.66 3.31 28.55
C PHE A 321 -13.77 4.82 28.37
N SER A 322 -13.11 5.59 29.23
CA SER A 322 -13.19 7.05 29.26
C SER A 322 -12.75 7.76 27.98
N TRP A 323 -11.96 7.10 27.13
CA TRP A 323 -11.49 7.64 25.85
C TRP A 323 -12.25 7.08 24.63
N SER A 324 -13.21 6.18 24.84
CA SER A 324 -13.93 5.55 23.74
C SER A 324 -14.96 6.49 23.13
N LEU A 325 -15.24 6.30 21.85
CA LEU A 325 -16.26 7.05 21.12
C LEU A 325 -17.63 6.43 21.35
N SER A 326 -18.67 7.26 21.27
CA SER A 326 -20.05 6.76 21.31
C SER A 326 -20.42 6.01 20.03
N ASN A 327 -21.26 4.99 20.15
CA ASN A 327 -21.81 4.22 19.05
C ASN A 327 -22.54 5.12 18.05
N GLU A 328 -23.24 6.16 18.54
CA GLU A 328 -23.91 7.14 17.69
C GLU A 328 -22.91 7.89 16.80
N GLU A 329 -21.77 8.33 17.34
CA GLU A 329 -20.71 8.96 16.54
C GLU A 329 -20.07 8.00 15.54
N ILE A 330 -19.88 6.75 15.93
CA ILE A 330 -19.30 5.72 15.07
C ILE A 330 -20.23 5.42 13.89
N ASP A 331 -21.53 5.25 14.14
CA ASP A 331 -22.55 5.01 13.11
C ASP A 331 -22.66 6.21 12.16
N LYS A 332 -22.64 7.44 12.69
CA LYS A 332 -22.60 8.66 11.85
C LYS A 332 -21.41 8.66 10.89
N VAL A 333 -20.24 8.22 11.35
CA VAL A 333 -19.04 8.14 10.50
C VAL A 333 -19.12 7.00 9.48
N ASN A 334 -19.70 5.85 9.86
CA ASN A 334 -19.94 4.75 8.92
C ASN A 334 -20.86 5.20 7.76
N ILE A 335 -21.99 5.83 8.09
CA ILE A 335 -22.91 6.42 7.11
C ILE A 335 -22.18 7.46 6.24
N TRP A 336 -21.35 8.31 6.86
CA TRP A 336 -20.58 9.32 6.14
C TRP A 336 -19.65 8.71 5.09
N PHE A 337 -18.91 7.65 5.42
CA PHE A 337 -18.02 6.99 4.46
C PHE A 337 -18.77 6.36 3.29
N GLU A 338 -19.89 5.69 3.56
CA GLU A 338 -20.75 5.11 2.52
C GLU A 338 -21.32 6.21 1.62
N LEU A 339 -21.84 7.30 2.21
CA LEU A 339 -22.39 8.45 1.49
C LEU A 339 -21.37 9.10 0.54
N TRP A 340 -20.14 9.32 0.99
CA TRP A 340 -19.05 9.87 0.15
C TRP A 340 -18.72 8.96 -1.03
N SER A 341 -18.65 7.65 -0.79
CA SER A 341 -18.32 6.69 -1.84
C SER A 341 -19.42 6.56 -2.90
N LYS A 342 -20.68 6.77 -2.50
CA LYS A 342 -21.89 6.72 -3.35
C LYS A 342 -22.29 8.06 -3.94
N GLY A 343 -21.46 9.11 -3.79
CA GLY A 343 -21.72 10.42 -4.39
C GLY A 343 -22.81 11.26 -3.71
N GLY A 344 -23.26 10.89 -2.51
CA GLY A 344 -24.23 11.67 -1.74
C GLY A 344 -23.60 12.79 -0.91
N ALA A 345 -22.27 12.93 -0.94
CA ALA A 345 -21.55 14.00 -0.29
C ALA A 345 -20.29 14.42 -1.09
N ASN A 346 -20.00 15.71 -1.07
CA ASN A 346 -18.76 16.31 -1.51
C ASN A 346 -18.45 17.54 -0.62
N PRO A 347 -17.32 18.27 -0.80
CA PRO A 347 -16.98 19.39 0.07
C PRO A 347 -18.04 20.51 0.17
N ASN A 348 -18.90 20.65 -0.85
CA ASN A 348 -19.86 21.73 -0.97
C ASN A 348 -21.32 21.25 -0.99
N TYR A 349 -21.58 19.94 -0.86
CA TYR A 349 -22.91 19.36 -1.00
C TYR A 349 -23.05 18.10 -0.17
N ILE A 350 -24.18 17.94 0.50
CA ILE A 350 -24.56 16.75 1.27
C ILE A 350 -26.06 16.55 1.04
N VAL A 351 -26.46 15.33 0.70
CA VAL A 351 -27.88 14.95 0.58
C VAL A 351 -28.57 15.08 1.95
N GLU A 352 -29.79 15.60 1.97
CA GLU A 352 -30.58 15.82 3.19
C GLU A 352 -30.88 14.50 3.93
N ASN A 353 -31.54 13.55 3.26
CA ASN A 353 -31.84 12.24 3.84
C ASN A 353 -30.77 11.20 3.48
N ARG A 354 -29.76 11.09 4.36
CA ARG A 354 -28.59 10.23 4.15
C ARG A 354 -28.92 8.74 4.14
N LEU A 355 -29.81 8.30 5.04
CA LEU A 355 -30.18 6.89 5.19
C LEU A 355 -30.98 6.39 3.99
N ASP A 356 -31.96 7.18 3.54
CA ASP A 356 -32.74 6.86 2.34
C ASP A 356 -31.86 6.88 1.08
N TYR A 357 -30.91 7.81 0.99
CA TYR A 357 -29.99 7.87 -0.14
C TYR A 357 -29.10 6.61 -0.27
N ILE A 358 -28.52 6.13 0.83
CA ILE A 358 -27.63 4.95 0.79
C ILE A 358 -28.40 3.63 0.67
N ALA A 359 -29.71 3.63 0.96
CA ALA A 359 -30.56 2.45 0.89
C ALA A 359 -30.75 1.97 -0.56
N ASN A 360 -30.74 0.64 -0.74
CA ASN A 360 -30.93 -0.02 -2.03
C ASN A 360 -30.04 0.59 -3.14
N PHE A 361 -30.66 1.03 -4.24
CA PHE A 361 -29.99 1.67 -5.39
C PHE A 361 -30.41 3.13 -5.59
N ASN A 362 -30.95 3.80 -4.56
CA ASN A 362 -31.38 5.20 -4.65
C ASN A 362 -30.22 6.13 -5.05
N TRP A 363 -29.00 5.78 -4.63
CA TRP A 363 -27.77 6.49 -4.96
C TRP A 363 -27.29 6.31 -6.41
N LEU A 364 -27.74 5.26 -7.13
CA LEU A 364 -27.11 4.81 -8.38
C LEU A 364 -27.21 5.86 -9.49
N ALA A 365 -28.38 6.48 -9.67
CA ALA A 365 -28.59 7.49 -10.71
C ALA A 365 -27.65 8.68 -10.51
N ASN A 366 -27.65 9.26 -9.31
CA ASN A 366 -26.76 10.38 -8.99
C ASN A 366 -25.28 9.98 -9.10
N TRP A 367 -24.89 8.79 -8.63
CA TRP A 367 -23.51 8.31 -8.78
C TRP A 367 -23.08 8.14 -10.24
N LEU A 368 -23.98 7.67 -11.12
CA LEU A 368 -23.71 7.58 -12.56
C LEU A 368 -23.39 8.96 -13.13
N ASP A 369 -24.22 9.95 -12.81
CA ASP A 369 -24.10 11.32 -13.33
C ASP A 369 -22.84 12.03 -12.82
N ILE A 370 -22.61 12.01 -11.50
CA ILE A 370 -21.54 12.82 -10.92
C ILE A 370 -20.18 12.11 -10.88
N TYR A 371 -20.15 10.78 -10.88
CA TYR A 371 -18.92 10.01 -10.67
C TYR A 371 -18.58 9.07 -11.84
N PHE A 372 -19.53 8.25 -12.31
CA PHE A 372 -19.23 7.25 -13.32
C PHE A 372 -18.75 7.88 -14.63
N PHE A 373 -19.53 8.78 -15.22
CA PHE A 373 -19.18 9.41 -16.50
C PHE A 373 -18.01 10.41 -16.43
N ASN A 374 -17.64 10.85 -15.23
CA ASN A 374 -16.53 11.79 -15.01
C ASN A 374 -15.21 11.13 -14.63
N LYS A 375 -15.23 9.92 -14.03
CA LYS A 375 -14.01 9.25 -13.54
C LYS A 375 -13.90 7.79 -13.95
N VAL A 376 -15.00 7.04 -13.87
CA VAL A 376 -14.98 5.59 -14.17
C VAL A 376 -14.88 5.34 -15.66
N SER A 377 -15.65 6.07 -16.48
CA SER A 377 -15.59 6.04 -17.95
C SER A 377 -14.18 6.33 -18.48
N ASP A 378 -13.55 7.42 -18.03
CA ASP A 378 -12.18 7.80 -18.40
C ASP A 378 -11.16 6.72 -18.03
N TYR A 379 -11.32 6.17 -16.83
CA TYR A 379 -10.50 5.05 -16.36
C TYR A 379 -10.66 3.81 -17.25
N LEU A 380 -11.91 3.43 -17.57
CA LEU A 380 -12.21 2.29 -18.43
C LEU A 380 -11.68 2.50 -19.85
N ALA A 381 -11.83 3.70 -20.43
CA ALA A 381 -11.29 4.02 -21.75
C ALA A 381 -9.77 3.88 -21.79
N GLY A 382 -9.07 4.41 -20.77
CA GLY A 382 -7.63 4.22 -20.62
C GLY A 382 -7.24 2.75 -20.46
N LEU A 383 -8.03 1.98 -19.70
CA LEU A 383 -7.79 0.55 -19.48
C LEU A 383 -7.95 -0.24 -20.79
N PHE A 384 -9.02 0.01 -21.56
CA PHE A 384 -9.24 -0.58 -22.87
C PHE A 384 -8.12 -0.25 -23.85
N PHE A 385 -7.63 0.99 -23.85
CA PHE A 385 -6.51 1.39 -24.70
C PHE A 385 -5.22 0.64 -24.32
N LEU A 386 -4.92 0.50 -23.02
CA LEU A 386 -3.80 -0.30 -22.53
C LEU A 386 -3.93 -1.75 -23.00
N ILE A 387 -5.10 -2.37 -22.82
CA ILE A 387 -5.38 -3.75 -23.24
C ILE A 387 -5.16 -3.90 -24.74
N PHE A 388 -5.65 -2.95 -25.54
CA PHE A 388 -5.50 -2.94 -26.99
C PHE A 388 -4.02 -2.90 -27.40
N ILE A 389 -3.22 -2.00 -26.81
CA ILE A 389 -1.77 -1.92 -27.08
C ILE A 389 -1.08 -3.23 -26.74
N ILE A 390 -1.35 -3.80 -25.55
CA ILE A 390 -0.73 -5.05 -25.13
C ILE A 390 -1.13 -6.19 -26.07
N PHE A 391 -2.41 -6.28 -26.42
CA PHE A 391 -2.92 -7.30 -27.32
C PHE A 391 -2.22 -7.22 -28.69
N LEU A 392 -2.18 -6.04 -29.31
CA LEU A 392 -1.47 -5.84 -30.59
C LEU A 392 0.01 -6.17 -30.48
N SER A 393 0.65 -5.77 -29.38
CA SER A 393 2.09 -6.00 -29.16
C SER A 393 2.44 -7.47 -29.03
N PHE A 394 1.52 -8.33 -28.60
CA PHE A 394 1.79 -9.75 -28.35
C PHE A 394 0.90 -10.72 -29.11
N TYR A 395 0.07 -10.25 -30.03
CA TYR A 395 -0.70 -11.12 -30.89
C TYR A 395 0.22 -11.90 -31.84
N LYS A 396 0.00 -13.22 -31.94
CA LYS A 396 0.57 -14.09 -32.98
C LYS A 396 -0.50 -15.04 -33.50
N LYS A 397 -0.37 -15.48 -34.76
CA LYS A 397 -1.30 -16.47 -35.33
C LYS A 397 -1.08 -17.87 -34.73
N GLU A 398 0.18 -18.27 -34.55
CA GLU A 398 0.55 -19.58 -34.00
C GLU A 398 0.30 -19.68 -32.49
N LYS A 399 -0.37 -20.75 -32.08
CA LYS A 399 -0.64 -21.10 -30.67
C LYS A 399 0.11 -22.39 -30.30
N ASN A 400 0.60 -22.45 -29.06
CA ASN A 400 1.15 -23.68 -28.47
C ASN A 400 0.02 -24.57 -27.92
N LYS A 401 0.33 -25.85 -27.67
CA LYS A 401 -0.54 -26.73 -26.86
C LYS A 401 -0.75 -26.11 -25.47
N LEU A 402 -2.00 -26.17 -25.01
CA LEU A 402 -2.49 -25.51 -23.80
C LEU A 402 -1.89 -26.11 -22.52
N TYR A 403 -1.58 -25.25 -21.56
CA TYR A 403 -1.64 -25.61 -20.14
C TYR A 403 -2.97 -25.10 -19.60
N ASP A 404 -3.69 -25.97 -18.89
CA ASP A 404 -4.92 -25.57 -18.22
C ASP A 404 -4.57 -24.79 -16.95
N VAL A 405 -4.92 -23.51 -16.92
CA VAL A 405 -4.61 -22.62 -15.79
C VAL A 405 -5.82 -22.62 -14.87
N ARG A 406 -5.61 -23.01 -13.61
CA ARG A 406 -6.61 -22.94 -12.55
C ARG A 406 -6.71 -21.50 -12.08
N PHE A 407 -7.75 -20.78 -12.47
CA PHE A 407 -7.99 -19.40 -12.01
C PHE A 407 -9.44 -19.11 -11.61
N ILE A 408 -10.38 -20.03 -11.86
CA ILE A 408 -11.83 -19.80 -11.69
C ILE A 408 -12.18 -19.42 -10.25
N SER A 409 -11.63 -20.09 -9.23
CA SER A 409 -11.90 -19.77 -7.81
C SER A 409 -11.40 -18.36 -7.44
N VAL A 410 -10.23 -17.98 -7.94
CA VAL A 410 -9.64 -16.65 -7.73
C VAL A 410 -10.47 -15.59 -8.44
N TYR A 411 -10.92 -15.89 -9.66
CA TYR A 411 -11.79 -14.99 -10.42
C TYR A 411 -13.14 -14.79 -9.73
N PHE A 412 -13.73 -15.86 -9.22
CA PHE A 412 -14.96 -15.81 -8.44
C PHE A 412 -14.76 -14.99 -7.16
N PHE A 413 -13.64 -15.16 -6.45
CA PHE A 413 -13.32 -14.32 -5.29
C PHE A 413 -13.19 -12.84 -5.65
N ILE A 414 -12.48 -12.50 -6.73
CA ILE A 414 -12.38 -11.11 -7.23
C ILE A 414 -13.78 -10.57 -7.59
N PHE A 415 -14.65 -11.40 -8.17
CA PHE A 415 -16.03 -11.04 -8.45
C PHE A 415 -16.85 -10.74 -7.19
N LEU A 416 -16.71 -11.55 -6.13
CA LEU A 416 -17.34 -11.27 -4.84
C LEU A 416 -16.85 -9.94 -4.24
N LEU A 417 -15.54 -9.68 -4.30
CA LEU A 417 -14.97 -8.40 -3.85
C LEU A 417 -15.47 -7.22 -4.69
N PHE A 418 -15.63 -7.40 -5.99
CA PHE A 418 -16.19 -6.38 -6.87
C PHE A 418 -17.65 -6.06 -6.52
N CYS A 419 -18.47 -7.10 -6.24
CA CYS A 419 -19.85 -6.90 -5.79
C CYS A 419 -19.90 -6.15 -4.46
N GLU A 420 -19.08 -6.52 -3.48
CA GLU A 420 -18.99 -5.81 -2.20
C GLU A 420 -18.59 -4.34 -2.42
N TRP A 421 -17.51 -4.11 -3.17
CA TRP A 421 -17.04 -2.77 -3.52
C TRP A 421 -18.13 -1.93 -4.20
N PHE A 422 -18.84 -2.48 -5.19
CA PHE A 422 -19.87 -1.74 -5.93
C PHE A 422 -21.08 -1.39 -5.05
N LEU A 423 -21.49 -2.31 -4.18
CA LEU A 423 -22.67 -2.13 -3.34
C LEU A 423 -22.41 -1.20 -2.14
N LYS A 424 -21.19 -1.20 -1.60
CA LYS A 424 -20.84 -0.46 -0.38
C LYS A 424 -19.97 0.76 -0.61
N HIS A 425 -18.96 0.64 -1.47
CA HIS A 425 -17.91 1.65 -1.61
C HIS A 425 -17.52 1.95 -3.06
N PRO A 426 -18.46 2.34 -3.96
CA PRO A 426 -18.24 2.44 -5.42
C PRO A 426 -17.37 3.64 -5.87
N SER A 427 -16.31 3.95 -5.14
CA SER A 427 -15.24 4.84 -5.56
C SER A 427 -14.02 4.02 -5.96
N LEU A 428 -13.42 4.35 -7.12
CA LEU A 428 -12.21 3.67 -7.64
C LEU A 428 -11.07 3.66 -6.62
N ARG A 429 -10.97 4.72 -5.80
CA ARG A 429 -9.97 4.88 -4.73
C ARG A 429 -10.15 3.87 -3.57
N TYR A 430 -11.32 3.27 -3.40
CA TYR A 430 -11.60 2.28 -2.36
C TYR A 430 -11.57 0.83 -2.89
N GLY A 431 -10.86 0.59 -3.99
CA GLY A 431 -10.55 -0.76 -4.47
C GLY A 431 -10.89 -1.00 -5.94
N GLY A 432 -11.78 -0.19 -6.50
CA GLY A 432 -12.24 -0.35 -7.88
C GLY A 432 -11.12 -0.38 -8.92
N TYR A 433 -10.07 0.43 -8.78
CA TYR A 433 -8.95 0.45 -9.73
C TYR A 433 -8.30 -0.91 -9.95
N HIS A 434 -7.97 -1.65 -8.88
CA HIS A 434 -7.29 -2.94 -9.06
C HIS A 434 -8.27 -4.06 -9.35
N LEU A 435 -9.46 -4.06 -8.74
CA LEU A 435 -10.48 -5.10 -8.96
C LEU A 435 -10.90 -5.16 -10.43
N ILE A 436 -11.27 -4.01 -11.02
CA ILE A 436 -11.66 -3.91 -12.44
C ILE A 436 -10.49 -4.31 -13.35
N ALA A 437 -9.29 -3.81 -13.08
CA ALA A 437 -8.10 -4.17 -13.85
C ALA A 437 -7.84 -5.69 -13.83
N LEU A 438 -7.90 -6.33 -12.66
CA LEU A 438 -7.61 -7.75 -12.50
C LEU A 438 -8.65 -8.65 -13.16
N MET A 439 -9.93 -8.25 -13.15
CA MET A 439 -11.00 -8.94 -13.89
C MET A 439 -10.71 -9.04 -15.39
N VAL A 440 -9.93 -8.11 -15.97
CA VAL A 440 -9.56 -8.14 -17.38
C VAL A 440 -8.15 -8.69 -17.60
N PHE A 441 -7.19 -8.34 -16.73
CA PHE A 441 -5.79 -8.70 -16.89
C PHE A 441 -5.56 -10.21 -16.75
N ILE A 442 -6.25 -10.88 -15.83
CA ILE A 442 -6.12 -12.34 -15.63
C ILE A 442 -6.50 -13.10 -16.90
N PRO A 443 -7.74 -12.99 -17.44
CA PRO A 443 -8.12 -13.72 -18.65
C PRO A 443 -7.28 -13.32 -19.87
N LEU A 444 -6.93 -12.04 -20.02
CA LEU A 444 -6.08 -11.57 -21.11
C LEU A 444 -4.67 -12.20 -21.04
N SER A 445 -4.05 -12.24 -19.86
CA SER A 445 -2.70 -12.80 -19.68
C SER A 445 -2.68 -14.30 -19.96
N ILE A 446 -3.72 -15.01 -19.53
CA ILE A 446 -3.91 -16.44 -19.84
C ILE A 446 -4.08 -16.61 -21.36
N TYR A 447 -4.89 -15.78 -22.00
CA TYR A 447 -5.09 -15.83 -23.46
C TYR A 447 -3.78 -15.59 -24.23
N LEU A 448 -3.05 -14.52 -23.92
CA LEU A 448 -1.77 -14.18 -24.57
C LEU A 448 -0.71 -15.26 -24.35
N SER A 449 -0.70 -15.92 -23.19
CA SER A 449 0.26 -16.99 -22.90
C SER A 449 0.19 -18.18 -23.86
N LYS A 450 -0.97 -18.39 -24.52
CA LYS A 450 -1.20 -19.47 -25.49
C LYS A 450 -0.44 -19.27 -26.79
N PHE A 451 -0.02 -18.06 -27.11
CA PHE A 451 0.73 -17.79 -28.35
C PHE A 451 2.15 -18.35 -28.28
N LYS A 452 2.67 -18.78 -29.44
CA LYS A 452 4.03 -19.34 -29.54
C LYS A 452 5.09 -18.24 -29.49
N PHE A 453 5.63 -18.03 -28.28
CA PHE A 453 6.73 -17.11 -28.02
C PHE A 453 7.99 -17.84 -27.57
N ILE A 454 9.13 -17.39 -28.09
CA ILE A 454 10.45 -17.67 -27.52
C ILE A 454 10.73 -16.60 -26.46
N PHE A 455 11.42 -16.96 -25.38
CA PHE A 455 11.70 -16.04 -24.27
C PHE A 455 12.33 -14.73 -24.73
N LYS A 456 13.33 -14.79 -25.64
CA LYS A 456 14.02 -13.61 -26.19
C LYS A 456 13.07 -12.63 -26.91
N ASP A 457 12.12 -13.15 -27.70
CA ASP A 457 11.09 -12.33 -28.37
C ASP A 457 10.21 -11.62 -27.35
N PHE A 458 9.77 -12.35 -26.32
CA PHE A 458 8.94 -11.80 -25.25
C PHE A 458 9.69 -10.71 -24.50
N THR A 459 10.93 -10.97 -24.07
CA THR A 459 11.71 -10.00 -23.30
C THR A 459 12.01 -8.73 -24.08
N ASN A 460 12.28 -8.83 -25.39
CA ASN A 460 12.52 -7.65 -26.23
C ASN A 460 11.27 -6.76 -26.32
N ARG A 461 10.10 -7.37 -26.54
CA ARG A 461 8.81 -6.64 -26.58
C ARG A 461 8.44 -6.07 -25.22
N ALA A 462 8.64 -6.85 -24.15
CA ALA A 462 8.42 -6.41 -22.79
C ALA A 462 9.33 -5.22 -22.43
N PHE A 463 10.61 -5.27 -22.80
CA PHE A 463 11.55 -4.17 -22.57
C PHE A 463 11.11 -2.89 -23.28
N LEU A 464 10.70 -2.98 -24.55
CA LEU A 464 10.15 -1.83 -25.29
C LEU A 464 8.95 -1.22 -24.54
N ILE A 465 7.99 -2.04 -24.11
CA ILE A 465 6.80 -1.59 -23.38
C ILE A 465 7.18 -0.96 -22.03
N ILE A 466 8.11 -1.56 -21.29
CA ILE A 466 8.63 -1.02 -20.03
C ILE A 466 9.27 0.36 -20.29
N THR A 467 10.13 0.49 -21.30
CA THR A 467 10.76 1.77 -21.65
C THR A 467 9.73 2.83 -21.99
N VAL A 468 8.74 2.51 -22.85
CA VAL A 468 7.65 3.44 -23.20
C VAL A 468 6.86 3.85 -21.95
N THR A 469 6.55 2.89 -21.07
CA THR A 469 5.84 3.16 -19.81
C THR A 469 6.62 4.11 -18.91
N LEU A 470 7.93 3.89 -18.75
CA LEU A 470 8.78 4.74 -17.93
C LEU A 470 8.94 6.15 -18.54
N LEU A 471 9.01 6.25 -19.87
CA LEU A 471 8.99 7.55 -20.55
C LEU A 471 7.68 8.31 -20.28
N ILE A 472 6.52 7.66 -20.40
CA ILE A 472 5.23 8.25 -20.07
C ILE A 472 5.20 8.69 -18.60
N PHE A 473 5.69 7.85 -17.68
CA PHE A 473 5.76 8.18 -16.25
C PHE A 473 6.59 9.44 -15.98
N ILE A 474 7.77 9.55 -16.60
CA ILE A 474 8.66 10.71 -16.47
C ILE A 474 8.00 11.95 -17.08
N LEU A 475 7.47 11.86 -18.31
CA LEU A 475 6.84 12.98 -19.01
C LEU A 475 5.65 13.53 -18.22
N ARG A 476 4.75 12.66 -17.74
CA ARG A 476 3.59 13.10 -16.96
C ARG A 476 3.98 13.72 -15.62
N ASN A 477 5.04 13.23 -14.97
CA ASN A 477 5.56 13.86 -13.76
C ASN A 477 6.30 15.17 -14.04
N GLY A 478 6.97 15.31 -15.19
CA GLY A 478 7.56 16.56 -15.64
C GLY A 478 6.51 17.65 -15.89
N ILE A 479 5.42 17.30 -16.60
CA ILE A 479 4.28 18.20 -16.80
C ILE A 479 3.67 18.61 -15.46
N ARG A 480 3.43 17.65 -14.56
CA ARG A 480 2.94 17.92 -13.19
C ARG A 480 3.84 18.91 -12.45
N LEU A 481 5.16 18.72 -12.51
CA LEU A 481 6.12 19.61 -11.83
C LEU A 481 6.12 21.02 -12.42
N ASN A 482 5.97 21.14 -13.74
CA ASN A 482 5.81 22.43 -14.39
C ASN A 482 4.51 23.14 -13.93
N ASP A 483 3.40 22.40 -13.83
CA ASP A 483 2.14 22.95 -13.33
C ASP A 483 2.27 23.39 -11.86
N GLU A 484 2.96 22.62 -11.03
CA GLU A 484 3.23 22.96 -9.63
C GLU A 484 4.20 24.16 -9.49
N PHE A 485 5.16 24.30 -10.40
CA PHE A 485 6.02 25.48 -10.48
C PHE A 485 5.19 26.72 -10.80
N MET A 486 4.37 26.69 -11.85
CA MET A 486 3.55 27.83 -12.27
C MET A 486 2.47 28.20 -11.24
N LYS A 487 1.81 27.20 -10.63
CA LYS A 487 0.67 27.43 -9.73
C LYS A 487 1.10 27.76 -8.30
N TYR A 488 2.18 27.15 -7.82
CA TYR A 488 2.59 27.25 -6.43
C TYR A 488 3.97 27.87 -6.25
N ASN A 489 4.67 28.31 -7.29
CA ASN A 489 6.07 28.76 -7.24
C ASN A 489 6.99 27.70 -6.57
N TYR A 490 6.76 26.42 -6.84
CA TYR A 490 7.59 25.33 -6.33
C TYR A 490 8.75 25.04 -7.30
N ASN A 491 9.97 25.45 -6.93
CA ASN A 491 11.17 25.18 -7.71
C ASN A 491 12.05 24.11 -7.02
N PRO A 492 11.99 22.84 -7.48
CA PRO A 492 12.73 21.75 -6.85
C PRO A 492 14.25 21.82 -7.05
N LEU A 493 14.75 22.66 -7.98
CA LEU A 493 16.18 22.90 -8.16
C LEU A 493 16.74 23.83 -7.07
N ILE A 494 15.90 24.70 -6.50
CA ILE A 494 16.27 25.61 -5.40
C ILE A 494 15.95 24.95 -4.07
N ASN A 495 14.74 24.43 -3.91
CA ASN A 495 14.29 23.78 -2.68
C ASN A 495 13.33 22.64 -2.97
N THR A 496 13.73 21.43 -2.55
CA THR A 496 12.96 20.21 -2.75
C THR A 496 11.78 20.04 -1.79
N ASN A 497 11.72 20.86 -0.74
CA ASN A 497 10.69 20.75 0.30
C ASN A 497 9.30 21.04 -0.24
N TYR A 498 8.35 20.14 0.02
CA TYR A 498 6.95 20.38 -0.31
C TYR A 498 6.40 21.60 0.45
N LYS A 499 5.33 22.19 -0.07
CA LYS A 499 4.66 23.34 0.55
C LYS A 499 3.50 22.87 1.43
N PHE A 500 3.24 23.62 2.50
CA PHE A 500 2.03 23.48 3.31
C PHE A 500 0.86 24.09 2.54
N ILE A 501 0.20 23.28 1.70
CA ILE A 501 -0.92 23.69 0.84
C ILE A 501 -2.19 23.05 1.41
N GLY A 502 -3.24 23.87 1.57
CA GLY A 502 -4.47 23.47 2.27
C GLY A 502 -4.52 23.91 3.74
N GLY A 503 -3.52 24.68 4.18
CA GLY A 503 -3.42 25.29 5.51
C GLY A 503 -2.02 25.88 5.70
N ASP A 504 -1.81 26.64 6.76
CA ASP A 504 -0.47 27.12 7.14
C ASP A 504 0.27 26.07 8.02
N LYS A 505 1.52 26.35 8.40
CA LYS A 505 2.28 25.46 9.28
C LYS A 505 1.57 25.23 10.63
N ASN A 506 0.84 26.21 11.13
CA ASN A 506 0.08 26.09 12.38
C ASN A 506 -1.08 25.10 12.24
N PHE A 507 -1.79 25.13 11.10
CA PHE A 507 -2.83 24.16 10.80
C PHE A 507 -2.28 22.72 10.82
N TYR A 508 -1.10 22.49 10.23
CA TYR A 508 -0.48 21.17 10.20
C TYR A 508 0.00 20.70 11.58
N LEU A 509 0.43 21.62 12.45
CA LEU A 509 0.94 21.33 13.80
C LEU A 509 -0.12 21.53 14.91
N ARG A 510 -1.39 21.80 14.56
CA ARG A 510 -2.44 22.20 15.50
C ARG A 510 -2.63 21.22 16.66
N TYR A 511 -2.58 19.92 16.39
CA TYR A 511 -2.76 18.90 17.42
C TYR A 511 -1.54 18.74 18.32
N ASN A 512 -0.33 18.83 17.77
CA ASN A 512 0.89 18.86 18.57
C ASN A 512 0.90 20.08 19.50
N ASN A 513 0.58 21.26 18.97
CA ASN A 513 0.51 22.49 19.76
C ASN A 513 -0.57 22.42 20.83
N HIS A 514 -1.75 21.88 20.49
CA HIS A 514 -2.82 21.65 21.46
C HIS A 514 -2.37 20.68 22.56
N PHE A 515 -1.77 19.55 22.20
CA PHE A 515 -1.29 18.56 23.17
C PHE A 515 -0.23 19.15 24.11
N LYS A 516 0.76 19.91 23.58
CA LYS A 516 1.76 20.61 24.41
C LYS A 516 1.12 21.61 25.38
N LYS A 517 0.10 22.34 24.92
CA LYS A 517 -0.57 23.35 25.73
C LYS A 517 -1.32 22.75 26.92
N PHE A 518 -1.96 21.59 26.72
CA PHE A 518 -2.82 20.94 27.71
C PHE A 518 -2.19 19.68 28.32
N GLU A 519 -0.88 19.48 28.15
CA GLU A 519 -0.18 18.25 28.57
C GLU A 519 -0.37 17.95 30.06
N THR A 520 -0.33 18.98 30.90
CA THR A 520 -0.49 18.86 32.36
C THR A 520 -1.91 18.55 32.81
N GLU A 521 -2.90 18.76 31.93
CA GLU A 521 -4.33 18.55 32.22
C GLU A 521 -4.79 17.14 31.84
N TYR A 522 -4.07 16.45 30.96
CA TYR A 522 -4.43 15.09 30.57
C TYR A 522 -4.16 14.09 31.70
N PRO A 523 -5.12 13.20 32.03
CA PRO A 523 -4.86 12.09 32.91
C PRO A 523 -3.76 11.20 32.30
N TRP A 524 -2.91 10.66 33.16
CA TRP A 524 -1.84 9.76 32.74
C TRP A 524 -1.65 8.65 33.75
N PHE A 525 -1.10 7.54 33.30
CA PHE A 525 -0.64 6.47 34.17
C PHE A 525 0.78 6.08 33.82
N ASN A 526 1.47 5.45 34.77
CA ASN A 526 2.83 4.96 34.56
C ASN A 526 2.77 3.52 34.05
N PHE A 527 3.35 3.27 32.88
CA PHE A 527 3.49 1.93 32.31
C PHE A 527 4.96 1.69 31.96
N LEU A 528 5.57 0.68 32.58
CA LEU A 528 6.98 0.35 32.39
C LEU A 528 7.93 1.55 32.57
N GLY A 529 7.62 2.45 33.51
CA GLY A 529 8.44 3.64 33.79
C GLY A 529 8.21 4.81 32.84
N LYS A 530 7.21 4.74 31.94
CA LYS A 530 6.82 5.81 31.03
C LYS A 530 5.42 6.33 31.35
N LYS A 531 5.25 7.65 31.28
CA LYS A 531 3.93 8.29 31.35
C LYS A 531 3.18 8.03 30.05
N ILE A 532 2.02 7.39 30.14
CA ILE A 532 1.08 7.26 29.02
C ILE A 532 -0.10 8.19 29.31
N TYR A 533 -0.29 9.18 28.45
CA TYR A 533 -1.40 10.12 28.52
C TYR A 533 -2.68 9.50 27.97
N ILE A 534 -3.82 9.84 28.56
CA ILE A 534 -5.16 9.51 28.10
C ILE A 534 -5.81 10.83 27.67
N THR A 535 -6.04 10.94 26.36
CA THR A 535 -6.68 12.09 25.74
C THR A 535 -8.19 11.94 25.85
N ILE A 536 -8.79 12.85 26.62
CA ILE A 536 -10.24 12.97 26.81
C ILE A 536 -10.52 14.43 26.48
N LEU A 537 -11.26 14.68 25.39
CA LEU A 537 -11.79 16.00 25.16
C LEU A 537 -13.06 16.10 26.01
N ASN A 538 -12.97 16.83 27.13
CA ASN A 538 -14.18 17.24 27.83
C ASN A 538 -14.97 18.13 26.85
N ASN A 539 -16.16 17.68 26.46
CA ASN A 539 -17.09 18.46 25.66
C ASN A 539 -17.48 19.76 26.38
#